data_AF-A0A5E4FDR1-F1
#
_entry.id   AF-A0A5E4FDR1-F1
#
_cell.length_a   1.000
_cell.length_b   1.000
_cell.length_c   1.000
_cell.angle_alpha   90.00
_cell.angle_beta   90.00
_cell.angle_gamma   90.00
#
_symmetry.space_group_name_H-M   'P 1'
#
loop_
_entity.id
_entity.type
_entity.pdbx_description
1 polymer ?
#
loop_
_entity_poly.entity_id
_entity_poly.type
_entity_poly.pdbx_seq_one_letter_code
_entity_poly.pdbx_strand_id
1 'polypeptide(L)'
;MSMPLALASLCLLLLFNGCLASRQHIFGQNKEWQLNQLEAREPDNHIQSEAGVTESWNPSDPQFQSAGVAVVRRTIEPNGLHLPSYVNAPQLIYIVRGRGVLGAVFPGCAETFEDSQPQQFQQQQQQQQQVRPSRQEGGQGQQQFQGEDQQDRHQKIRHIREGDCQGNGVPNLGMLWSKIRGA
;
A
#
# COMPACT_ATOMS: atom_id res chain seq x y z
N MET A 1 18.90 61.64 2.38
CA MET A 1 20.11 60.80 2.57
C MET A 1 19.73 59.39 3.07
N SER A 2 18.80 58.69 2.40
CA SER A 2 18.21 57.42 2.88
C SER A 2 18.43 56.22 1.94
N MET A 3 19.04 56.42 0.78
CA MET A 3 19.37 55.37 -0.20
C MET A 3 20.36 54.29 0.28
N PRO A 4 21.39 54.55 1.11
CA PRO A 4 22.38 53.52 1.43
C PRO A 4 21.82 52.43 2.37
N LEU A 5 20.88 52.77 3.27
CA LEU A 5 20.26 51.79 4.17
C LEU A 5 19.29 50.85 3.43
N ALA A 6 18.55 51.37 2.46
CA ALA A 6 17.62 50.56 1.66
C ALA A 6 18.36 49.53 0.80
N LEU A 7 19.48 49.93 0.19
CA LEU A 7 20.37 49.04 -0.56
C LEU A 7 21.02 47.99 0.34
N ALA A 8 21.50 48.37 1.53
CA ALA A 8 22.10 47.43 2.48
C ALA A 8 21.08 46.38 2.98
N SER A 9 19.84 46.81 3.25
CA SER A 9 18.75 45.91 3.64
C SER A 9 18.36 44.93 2.52
N LEU A 10 18.26 45.43 1.28
CA LEU A 10 17.98 44.59 0.11
C LEU A 10 19.10 43.56 -0.13
N CYS A 11 20.36 43.96 0.02
CA CYS A 11 21.50 43.05 -0.07
C CYS A 11 21.47 41.98 1.02
N LEU A 12 21.15 42.35 2.26
CA LEU A 12 21.00 41.39 3.36
C LEU A 12 19.87 40.41 3.09
N LEU A 13 18.71 40.87 2.61
CA LEU A 13 17.59 39.99 2.26
C LEU A 13 17.95 39.03 1.11
N LEU A 14 18.63 39.50 0.07
CA LEU A 14 19.04 38.65 -1.05
C LEU A 14 20.09 37.61 -0.63
N LEU A 15 21.06 37.99 0.21
CA LEU A 15 22.07 37.07 0.73
C LEU A 15 21.47 36.06 1.71
N PHE A 16 20.54 36.48 2.58
CA PHE A 16 19.92 35.58 3.56
C PHE A 16 18.97 34.57 2.88
N ASN A 17 18.17 35.01 1.91
CA ASN A 17 17.29 34.12 1.14
C ASN A 17 18.06 33.20 0.18
N GLY A 18 19.14 33.69 -0.45
CA GLY A 18 20.02 32.86 -1.29
C GLY A 18 20.76 31.77 -0.50
N CYS A 19 21.18 32.06 0.74
CA CYS A 19 21.79 31.09 1.64
C CYS A 19 20.79 30.05 2.17
N LEU A 20 19.53 30.41 2.38
CA LEU A 20 18.48 29.47 2.82
C LEU A 20 17.99 28.58 1.67
N ALA A 21 17.87 29.10 0.44
CA ALA A 21 17.55 28.31 -0.75
C ALA A 21 18.66 27.28 -1.08
N SER A 22 19.92 27.59 -0.77
CA SER A 22 21.04 26.66 -0.95
C SER A 22 21.06 25.53 0.08
N ARG A 23 20.33 25.64 1.20
CA ARG A 23 20.27 24.58 2.23
C ARG A 23 19.33 23.43 1.88
N GLN A 24 18.50 23.55 0.83
CA GLN A 24 17.75 22.40 0.32
C GLN A 24 18.60 21.47 -0.54
N HIS A 25 19.87 21.81 -0.80
CA HIS A 25 20.82 21.01 -1.58
C HIS A 25 21.91 20.36 -0.72
N ILE A 26 21.63 20.04 0.55
CA ILE A 26 22.52 19.23 1.40
C ILE A 26 22.04 17.77 1.39
N PHE A 27 21.94 17.20 0.20
CA PHE A 27 22.01 15.76 -0.03
C PHE A 27 22.85 15.59 -1.30
N GLY A 28 24.17 15.60 -1.14
CA GLY A 28 25.08 15.43 -2.27
C GLY A 28 26.11 16.54 -2.39
N GLN A 29 27.24 16.36 -1.71
CA GLN A 29 28.59 16.82 -2.08
C GLN A 29 29.47 16.46 -0.86
N ASN A 30 30.12 15.29 -0.83
CA ASN A 30 31.48 15.26 -1.39
C ASN A 30 32.12 13.85 -1.60
N LYS A 31 31.39 12.72 -1.60
CA LYS A 31 32.06 11.40 -1.78
C LYS A 31 31.29 10.28 -2.53
N GLU A 32 30.13 10.51 -3.13
CA GLU A 32 29.18 9.39 -3.35
C GLU A 32 28.83 9.01 -4.81
N TRP A 33 29.46 9.57 -5.84
CA TRP A 33 29.01 9.30 -7.23
C TRP A 33 30.09 8.87 -8.23
N GLN A 34 31.26 8.40 -7.77
CA GLN A 34 32.21 7.71 -8.66
C GLN A 34 31.80 6.24 -8.87
N LEU A 35 30.69 6.04 -9.56
CA LEU A 35 30.28 4.71 -9.97
C LEU A 35 31.06 4.31 -11.22
N ASN A 36 32.21 3.65 -11.02
CA ASN A 36 33.13 3.33 -12.11
C ASN A 36 32.65 2.17 -13.00
N GLN A 37 31.70 1.36 -12.52
CA GLN A 37 31.17 0.20 -13.23
C GLN A 37 29.71 -0.03 -12.84
N LEU A 38 28.85 -0.20 -13.86
CA LEU A 38 27.46 -0.64 -13.70
C LEU A 38 27.38 -2.13 -14.00
N GLU A 39 26.68 -2.88 -13.15
CA GLU A 39 26.47 -4.31 -13.32
C GLU A 39 25.00 -4.66 -13.17
N ALA A 40 24.51 -5.55 -14.03
CA ALA A 40 23.20 -6.16 -13.84
C ALA A 40 23.25 -7.03 -12.57
N ARG A 41 22.41 -6.71 -11.59
CA ARG A 41 22.31 -7.44 -10.32
C ARG A 41 21.07 -8.33 -10.31
N GLU A 42 21.24 -9.56 -9.88
CA GLU A 42 20.16 -10.46 -9.45
C GLU A 42 19.84 -10.18 -7.96
N PRO A 43 18.65 -10.59 -7.46
CA PRO A 43 18.36 -10.49 -6.04
C PRO A 43 19.31 -11.38 -5.24
N ASP A 44 19.65 -10.96 -4.03
CA ASP A 44 20.62 -11.62 -3.16
C ASP A 44 20.00 -12.14 -1.85
N ASN A 45 18.73 -11.83 -1.60
CA ASN A 45 17.96 -12.32 -0.46
C ASN A 45 16.59 -12.84 -0.90
N HIS A 46 16.17 -13.97 -0.31
CA HIS A 46 14.95 -14.69 -0.65
C HIS A 46 14.22 -15.10 0.63
N ILE A 47 12.94 -14.73 0.72
CA ILE A 47 12.07 -15.04 1.86
C ILE A 47 10.88 -15.84 1.34
N GLN A 48 10.81 -17.11 1.76
CA GLN A 48 9.71 -18.01 1.42
C GLN A 48 8.49 -17.74 2.34
N SER A 49 7.30 -17.77 1.76
CA SER A 49 6.02 -17.69 2.47
C SER A 49 5.10 -18.84 2.02
N GLU A 50 3.97 -19.02 2.69
CA GLU A 50 3.00 -20.10 2.37
C GLU A 50 2.55 -20.09 0.91
N ALA A 51 2.32 -18.90 0.33
CA ALA A 51 1.77 -18.73 -1.01
C ALA A 51 2.63 -17.83 -1.90
N GLY A 52 3.96 -17.96 -1.80
CA GLY A 52 4.88 -17.22 -2.66
C GLY A 52 6.27 -16.97 -2.09
N VAL A 53 7.03 -16.13 -2.80
CA VAL A 53 8.40 -15.72 -2.44
C VAL A 53 8.56 -14.21 -2.58
N THR A 54 9.30 -13.62 -1.64
CA THR A 54 9.77 -12.24 -1.72
C THR A 54 11.29 -12.23 -1.90
N GLU A 55 11.75 -11.58 -2.95
CA GLU A 55 13.15 -11.46 -3.31
C GLU A 55 13.56 -9.99 -3.21
N SER A 56 14.73 -9.69 -2.66
CA SER A 56 15.23 -8.32 -2.52
C SER A 56 16.66 -8.21 -3.00
N TRP A 57 17.03 -7.01 -3.44
CA TRP A 57 18.40 -6.63 -3.77
C TRP A 57 19.01 -5.87 -2.59
N ASN A 58 20.31 -6.05 -2.34
CA ASN A 58 21.05 -5.33 -1.32
C ASN A 58 20.92 -3.81 -1.50
N PRO A 59 20.21 -3.08 -0.62
CA PRO A 59 20.09 -1.64 -0.73
C PRO A 59 21.42 -0.92 -0.45
N SER A 60 22.43 -1.65 0.06
CA SER A 60 23.79 -1.13 0.29
C SER A 60 24.72 -1.27 -0.93
N ASP A 61 24.29 -1.85 -2.05
CA ASP A 61 25.08 -1.81 -3.29
C ASP A 61 25.25 -0.33 -3.72
N PRO A 62 26.47 0.13 -4.06
CA PRO A 62 26.72 1.51 -4.44
C PRO A 62 25.80 2.04 -5.55
N GLN A 63 25.36 1.18 -6.47
CA GLN A 63 24.44 1.54 -7.56
C GLN A 63 23.05 1.91 -7.03
N PHE A 64 22.52 1.15 -6.07
CA PHE A 64 21.21 1.39 -5.47
C PHE A 64 21.26 2.54 -4.46
N GLN A 65 22.34 2.66 -3.67
CA GLN A 65 22.58 3.80 -2.79
C GLN A 65 22.66 5.11 -3.58
N SER A 66 23.41 5.12 -4.68
CA SER A 66 23.56 6.30 -5.55
C SER A 66 22.24 6.72 -6.18
N ALA A 67 21.40 5.76 -6.58
CA ALA A 67 20.06 6.03 -7.10
C ALA A 67 19.03 6.37 -6.00
N GLY A 68 19.34 6.10 -4.73
CA GLY A 68 18.42 6.31 -3.62
C GLY A 68 17.19 5.39 -3.66
N VAL A 69 17.35 4.15 -4.15
CA VAL A 69 16.25 3.20 -4.33
C VAL A 69 16.52 1.86 -3.63
N ALA A 70 15.45 1.15 -3.29
CA ALA A 70 15.49 -0.25 -2.90
C ALA A 70 14.53 -1.05 -3.79
N VAL A 71 14.93 -2.25 -4.19
CA VAL A 71 14.16 -3.07 -5.13
C VAL A 71 13.71 -4.36 -4.44
N VAL A 72 12.44 -4.72 -4.64
CA VAL A 72 11.86 -5.95 -4.14
C VAL A 72 10.98 -6.56 -5.24
N ARG A 73 11.13 -7.87 -5.47
CA ARG A 73 10.30 -8.67 -6.37
C ARG A 73 9.46 -9.62 -5.54
N ARG A 74 8.17 -9.69 -5.83
CA ARG A 74 7.23 -10.59 -5.14
C ARG A 74 6.59 -11.49 -6.17
N THR A 75 6.67 -12.79 -5.94
CA THR A 75 5.93 -13.79 -6.69
C THR A 75 4.87 -14.36 -5.76
N ILE A 76 3.61 -14.12 -6.11
CA ILE A 76 2.45 -14.57 -5.33
C ILE A 76 1.79 -15.70 -6.12
N GLU A 77 1.61 -16.84 -5.47
CA GLU A 77 1.00 -18.02 -6.07
C GLU A 77 -0.52 -17.85 -6.23
N PRO A 78 -1.18 -18.67 -7.07
CA PRO A 78 -2.64 -18.65 -7.20
C PRO A 78 -3.35 -18.76 -5.84
N ASN A 79 -4.35 -17.90 -5.61
CA ASN A 79 -5.05 -17.74 -4.33
C ASN A 79 -4.22 -17.17 -3.17
N GLY A 80 -2.94 -16.85 -3.40
CA GLY A 80 -2.07 -16.20 -2.43
C GLY A 80 -2.49 -14.76 -2.12
N LEU A 81 -2.30 -14.38 -0.85
CA LEU A 81 -2.53 -13.04 -0.32
C LEU A 81 -1.21 -12.47 0.20
N HIS A 82 -0.73 -11.40 -0.43
CA HIS A 82 0.29 -10.56 0.18
C HIS A 82 -0.38 -9.73 1.28
N LEU A 83 0.03 -10.02 2.52
CA LEU A 83 -0.58 -9.40 3.69
C LEU A 83 -0.45 -7.87 3.66
N PRO A 84 -1.43 -7.16 4.25
CA PRO A 84 -1.39 -5.72 4.33
C PRO A 84 -0.11 -5.22 5.03
N SER A 85 0.62 -4.32 4.37
CA SER A 85 1.83 -3.71 4.91
C SER A 85 1.96 -2.26 4.48
N TYR A 86 2.77 -1.49 5.21
CA TYR A 86 3.11 -0.12 4.89
C TYR A 86 4.63 0.02 4.76
N VAL A 87 5.07 1.03 4.02
CA VAL A 87 6.48 1.39 3.88
C VAL A 87 6.69 2.88 4.08
N ASN A 88 7.91 3.23 4.49
CA ASN A 88 8.30 4.60 4.79
C ASN A 88 8.72 5.43 3.56
N ALA A 89 8.70 4.84 2.37
CA ALA A 89 9.10 5.46 1.11
C ALA A 89 8.00 5.28 0.04
N PRO A 90 7.88 6.20 -0.93
CA PRO A 90 6.96 6.00 -2.05
C PRO A 90 7.39 4.79 -2.89
N GLN A 91 6.42 4.11 -3.49
CA GLN A 91 6.68 2.89 -4.26
C GLN A 91 6.02 2.95 -5.63
N LEU A 92 6.71 2.38 -6.62
CA LEU A 92 6.17 2.05 -7.92
C LEU A 92 6.13 0.52 -8.06
N ILE A 93 4.94 -0.02 -8.32
CA ILE A 93 4.71 -1.45 -8.48
C ILE A 93 4.45 -1.73 -9.94
N TYR A 94 5.32 -2.53 -10.54
CA TYR A 94 5.16 -3.01 -11.91
C TYR A 94 4.72 -4.46 -11.92
N ILE A 95 3.63 -4.77 -12.62
CA ILE A 95 3.13 -6.13 -12.73
C ILE A 95 3.83 -6.83 -13.90
N VAL A 96 4.86 -7.58 -13.57
CA VAL A 96 5.69 -8.31 -14.55
C VAL A 96 4.89 -9.40 -15.28
N ARG A 97 4.02 -10.12 -14.56
CA ARG A 97 3.21 -11.21 -15.12
C ARG A 97 1.95 -11.43 -14.28
N GLY A 98 0.88 -11.86 -14.95
CA GLY A 98 -0.33 -12.36 -14.29
C GLY A 98 -1.40 -11.28 -14.07
N ARG A 99 -2.37 -11.60 -13.21
CA ARG A 99 -3.50 -10.71 -12.87
C ARG A 99 -3.98 -10.93 -11.45
N GLY A 100 -4.56 -9.91 -10.85
CA GLY A 100 -5.03 -9.99 -9.47
C GLY A 100 -5.79 -8.75 -9.03
N VAL A 101 -5.81 -8.55 -7.72
CA VAL A 101 -6.44 -7.42 -7.05
C VAL A 101 -5.40 -6.75 -6.16
N LEU A 102 -5.39 -5.42 -6.15
CA LEU A 102 -4.58 -4.58 -5.28
C LEU A 102 -5.51 -3.70 -4.45
N GLY A 103 -5.39 -3.76 -3.13
CA GLY A 103 -6.09 -2.86 -2.21
C GLY A 103 -5.12 -1.87 -1.59
N ALA A 104 -5.51 -0.60 -1.56
CA ALA A 104 -4.78 0.45 -0.87
C ALA A 104 -5.74 1.17 0.09
N VAL A 105 -5.34 1.32 1.35
CA VAL A 105 -6.12 2.01 2.38
C VAL A 105 -5.57 3.41 2.57
N PHE A 106 -6.41 4.42 2.36
CA PHE A 106 -6.12 5.82 2.64
C PHE A 106 -6.84 6.25 3.93
N PRO A 107 -6.11 6.57 5.01
CA PRO A 107 -6.71 6.99 6.27
C PRO A 107 -7.63 8.20 6.09
N GLY A 108 -8.82 8.13 6.68
CA GLY A 108 -9.84 9.18 6.59
C GLY A 108 -10.70 9.13 5.32
N CYS A 109 -10.41 8.24 4.36
CA CYS A 109 -11.31 7.98 3.23
C CYS A 109 -12.42 7.00 3.60
N ALA A 110 -13.62 7.25 3.09
CA ALA A 110 -14.78 6.41 3.32
C ALA A 110 -14.67 5.04 2.62
N GLU A 111 -15.28 4.03 3.22
CA GLU A 111 -15.59 2.77 2.57
C GLU A 111 -16.67 3.03 1.51
N THR A 112 -16.37 2.71 0.25
CA THR A 112 -17.23 3.08 -0.90
C THR A 112 -17.70 1.86 -1.68
N PHE A 113 -17.27 0.68 -1.27
CA PHE A 113 -17.70 -0.61 -1.79
C PHE A 113 -18.39 -1.32 -0.64
N GLU A 114 -19.61 -1.79 -0.88
CA GLU A 114 -20.43 -2.51 0.09
C GLU A 114 -21.16 -3.65 -0.61
N ASP A 115 -21.30 -4.78 0.07
CA ASP A 115 -22.10 -5.90 -0.45
C ASP A 115 -23.59 -5.55 -0.39
N SER A 116 -24.30 -5.61 -1.52
CA SER A 116 -25.76 -5.48 -1.52
C SER A 116 -26.39 -6.82 -1.14
N GLN A 117 -27.21 -6.88 -0.08
CA GLN A 117 -28.01 -8.08 0.20
C GLN A 117 -28.85 -8.45 -1.04
N PRO A 118 -28.85 -9.72 -1.49
CA PRO A 118 -29.87 -10.19 -2.41
C PRO A 118 -31.23 -10.05 -1.71
N GLN A 119 -32.10 -9.17 -2.21
CA GLN A 119 -33.47 -8.94 -1.72
C GLN A 119 -34.35 -10.22 -1.65
N GLN A 120 -33.86 -11.37 -2.10
CA GLN A 120 -34.56 -12.65 -2.05
C GLN A 120 -34.67 -13.23 -0.62
N PHE A 121 -33.80 -12.87 0.33
CA PHE A 121 -33.89 -13.40 1.71
C PHE A 121 -34.97 -12.73 2.57
N GLN A 122 -35.40 -11.51 2.25
CA GLN A 122 -36.45 -10.81 3.01
C GLN A 122 -37.87 -11.33 2.72
N GLN A 123 -38.11 -11.97 1.56
CA GLN A 123 -39.43 -12.52 1.25
C GLN A 123 -39.70 -13.89 1.88
N GLN A 124 -38.67 -14.64 2.31
CA GLN A 124 -38.88 -15.95 2.95
C GLN A 124 -39.11 -15.87 4.46
N GLN A 125 -38.66 -14.82 5.16
CA GLN A 125 -38.92 -14.68 6.60
C GLN A 125 -40.37 -14.30 6.94
N GLN A 126 -41.15 -13.76 5.99
CA GLN A 126 -42.57 -13.45 6.25
C GLN A 126 -43.51 -14.67 6.11
N GLN A 127 -43.06 -15.80 5.56
CA GLN A 127 -43.92 -17.00 5.42
C GLN A 127 -43.75 -18.04 6.53
N GLN A 128 -42.79 -17.91 7.46
CA GLN A 128 -42.60 -18.89 8.55
C GLN A 128 -43.26 -18.51 9.89
N GLN A 129 -43.98 -17.39 10.02
CA GLN A 129 -44.64 -17.01 11.28
C GLN A 129 -46.00 -17.66 11.56
N GLN A 130 -46.44 -18.64 10.75
CA GLN A 130 -47.70 -19.35 10.97
C GLN A 130 -47.52 -20.86 11.19
N VAL A 131 -46.76 -21.28 12.22
CA VAL A 131 -47.03 -22.54 12.92
C VAL A 131 -46.89 -22.34 14.42
N ARG A 132 -47.99 -22.58 15.14
CA ARG A 132 -48.21 -22.34 16.58
C ARG A 132 -47.48 -23.36 17.49
N PRO A 133 -47.41 -23.09 18.80
CA PRO A 133 -46.40 -23.64 19.72
C PRO A 133 -46.85 -24.91 20.46
N SER A 134 -45.90 -25.76 20.87
CA SER A 134 -46.01 -26.61 22.08
C SER A 134 -44.69 -27.30 22.47
N ARG A 135 -44.22 -26.94 23.66
CA ARG A 135 -43.77 -27.80 24.78
C ARG A 135 -42.33 -28.39 24.82
N GLN A 136 -41.60 -27.83 25.79
CA GLN A 136 -40.70 -28.43 26.80
C GLN A 136 -39.42 -29.20 26.43
N GLU A 137 -38.39 -28.82 27.21
CA GLU A 137 -37.30 -29.62 27.80
C GLU A 137 -35.98 -29.76 27.03
N GLY A 138 -34.94 -29.17 27.64
CA GLY A 138 -33.67 -29.87 27.86
C GLY A 138 -32.49 -29.47 27.00
N GLY A 139 -31.56 -28.71 27.61
CA GLY A 139 -30.13 -29.01 27.49
C GLY A 139 -29.33 -28.29 26.39
N GLN A 140 -28.21 -27.72 26.86
CA GLN A 140 -27.01 -27.32 26.11
C GLN A 140 -27.12 -26.00 25.35
N GLY A 141 -26.57 -24.96 25.98
CA GLY A 141 -26.20 -23.71 25.31
C GLY A 141 -25.13 -23.96 24.26
N GLN A 142 -25.56 -24.30 23.05
CA GLN A 142 -24.82 -23.92 21.87
C GLN A 142 -24.94 -22.40 21.77
N GLN A 143 -23.89 -21.70 22.19
CA GLN A 143 -23.66 -20.35 21.69
C GLN A 143 -23.45 -20.50 20.19
N GLN A 144 -24.56 -20.43 19.45
CA GLN A 144 -24.53 -20.07 18.04
C GLN A 144 -23.69 -18.79 18.01
N PHE A 145 -22.47 -18.89 17.51
CA PHE A 145 -21.84 -17.77 16.86
C PHE A 145 -22.81 -17.40 15.73
N GLN A 146 -23.77 -16.53 16.04
CA GLN A 146 -24.41 -15.68 15.07
C GLN A 146 -23.23 -14.95 14.45
N GLY A 147 -22.74 -15.46 13.32
CA GLY A 147 -21.95 -14.65 12.42
C GLY A 147 -22.84 -13.44 12.16
N GLU A 148 -22.48 -12.32 12.77
CA GLU A 148 -23.09 -11.05 12.43
C GLU A 148 -23.08 -11.00 10.91
N ASP A 149 -24.25 -10.82 10.31
CA ASP A 149 -24.41 -10.42 8.90
C ASP A 149 -23.78 -9.01 8.77
N GLN A 150 -22.49 -8.90 9.01
CA GLN A 150 -21.72 -7.69 8.92
C GLN A 150 -21.42 -7.55 7.44
N GLN A 151 -22.38 -6.91 6.77
CA GLN A 151 -22.31 -6.48 5.38
C GLN A 151 -20.92 -5.91 5.12
N ASP A 152 -20.16 -6.56 4.24
CA ASP A 152 -18.77 -6.17 3.98
C ASP A 152 -18.74 -4.76 3.41
N ARG A 153 -17.85 -3.92 3.96
CA ARG A 153 -17.60 -2.56 3.51
C ARG A 153 -16.12 -2.31 3.49
N HIS A 154 -15.62 -1.83 2.36
CA HIS A 154 -14.20 -1.56 2.20
C HIS A 154 -13.93 -0.40 1.25
N GLN A 155 -12.69 0.09 1.28
CA GLN A 155 -12.21 1.04 0.29
C GLN A 155 -12.05 0.39 -1.08
N LYS A 156 -11.91 1.22 -2.11
CA LYS A 156 -11.78 0.77 -3.50
C LYS A 156 -10.60 -0.18 -3.70
N ILE A 157 -10.90 -1.36 -4.23
CA ILE A 157 -9.89 -2.28 -4.77
C ILE A 157 -9.65 -2.00 -6.26
N ARG A 158 -8.45 -2.31 -6.75
CA ARG A 158 -8.07 -2.19 -8.15
C ARG A 158 -7.77 -3.56 -8.73
N HIS A 159 -8.34 -3.88 -9.88
CA HIS A 159 -7.87 -5.02 -10.67
C HIS A 159 -6.56 -4.64 -11.35
N ILE A 160 -5.59 -5.53 -11.25
CA ILE A 160 -4.25 -5.35 -11.81
C ILE A 160 -3.93 -6.50 -12.76
N ARG A 161 -3.15 -6.21 -13.81
CA ARG A 161 -2.71 -7.18 -14.82
C ARG A 161 -1.32 -6.84 -15.32
N GLU A 162 -0.73 -7.78 -16.04
CA GLU A 162 0.55 -7.63 -16.71
C GLU A 162 0.66 -6.30 -17.48
N GLY A 163 1.78 -5.60 -17.26
CA GLY A 163 2.08 -4.30 -17.83
C GLY A 163 1.55 -3.11 -17.03
N ASP A 164 0.70 -3.32 -16.02
CA ASP A 164 0.23 -2.22 -15.17
C ASP A 164 1.35 -1.66 -14.28
N CYS A 165 1.39 -0.33 -14.16
CA CYS A 165 2.23 0.41 -13.22
C CYS A 165 1.35 1.11 -12.18
N GLN A 166 1.50 0.79 -10.90
CA GLN A 166 0.77 1.43 -9.81
C GLN A 166 1.75 2.20 -8.92
N GLY A 167 1.59 3.53 -8.85
CA GLY A 167 2.36 4.38 -7.94
C GLY A 167 1.57 4.65 -6.66
N ASN A 168 2.23 4.50 -5.50
CA ASN A 168 1.70 5.01 -4.24
C ASN A 168 2.38 6.35 -3.94
N GLY A 169 1.73 7.45 -4.33
CA GLY A 169 2.29 8.80 -4.32
C GLY A 169 2.43 9.44 -2.93
N VAL A 170 2.00 8.77 -1.86
CA VAL A 170 2.09 9.30 -0.50
C VAL A 170 2.91 8.36 0.39
N PRO A 171 4.17 8.71 0.70
CA PRO A 171 4.96 7.98 1.69
C PRO A 171 4.21 7.97 3.03
N ASN A 172 4.17 6.81 3.71
CA ASN A 172 3.58 6.60 5.04
C ASN A 172 2.05 6.50 5.17
N LEU A 173 1.25 6.57 4.10
CA LEU A 173 -0.21 6.67 4.25
C LEU A 173 -1.05 5.62 3.50
N GLY A 174 -0.42 4.60 2.91
CA GLY A 174 -1.13 3.52 2.23
C GLY A 174 -0.76 2.15 2.76
N MET A 175 -1.66 1.50 3.50
CA MET A 175 -1.55 0.06 3.73
C MET A 175 -1.92 -0.65 2.42
N LEU A 176 -1.04 -1.53 1.94
CA LEU A 176 -1.16 -2.19 0.66
C LEU A 176 -1.24 -3.71 0.83
N TRP A 177 -2.20 -4.34 0.16
CA TRP A 177 -2.31 -5.78 0.03
C TRP A 177 -2.64 -6.18 -1.41
N SER A 178 -2.28 -7.40 -1.79
CA SER A 178 -2.62 -7.92 -3.11
C SER A 178 -3.01 -9.38 -3.05
N LYS A 179 -3.96 -9.77 -3.91
CA LYS A 179 -4.45 -11.15 -4.02
C LYS A 179 -4.45 -11.59 -5.47
N ILE A 180 -3.90 -12.76 -5.75
CA ILE A 180 -3.94 -13.37 -7.07
C ILE A 180 -5.15 -14.30 -7.13
N ARG A 181 -6.01 -14.11 -8.15
CA ARG A 181 -7.14 -15.03 -8.35
C ARG A 181 -6.60 -16.36 -8.89
N GLY A 182 -7.06 -17.47 -8.31
CA GLY A 182 -6.94 -18.79 -8.92
C GLY A 182 -7.54 -18.83 -10.33
N ALA A 183 -7.01 -19.72 -11.17
CA ALA A 183 -7.54 -20.00 -12.50
C ALA A 183 -8.91 -20.70 -12.42
#